data_AF-A0A0F2CAK4-F1
#
_entry.id   AF-A0A0F2CAK4-F1
#
_cell.length_a   1.000
_cell.length_b   1.000
_cell.length_c   1.000
_cell.angle_alpha   90.00
_cell.angle_beta   90.00
_cell.angle_gamma   90.00
#
_symmetry.space_group_name_H-M   'P 1'
#
loop_
_entity.id
_entity.type
_entity.pdbx_description
1 polymer ?
#
loop_
_entity_poly.entity_id
_entity_poly.type
_entity_poly.pdbx_seq_one_letter_code
_entity_poly.pdbx_strand_id
1 'polypeptide(L)'
;MGSLNYASANAPIQMDDRVLAHVRAIVVTKLRRGESFALTMPERDGATETLWMHASVPLRFHLDTDVSLDHELLTVMMNEASSTRGLDLTGPRLAPQVASGRHLKAMTA
;
A
#
# COMPACT_ATOMS: atom_id res chain seq x y z
N MET A 1 -9.32 7.74 6.07
CA MET A 1 -8.27 6.76 6.45
C MET A 1 -8.76 5.41 5.98
N GLY A 2 -8.17 4.87 4.92
CA GLY A 2 -8.64 3.63 4.34
C GLY A 2 -8.03 2.40 5.00
N SER A 3 -8.54 1.22 4.62
CA SER A 3 -7.97 -0.05 5.05
C SER A 3 -7.76 -1.05 3.92
N LEU A 4 -6.64 -1.78 4.02
CA LEU A 4 -6.37 -2.98 3.24
C LEU A 4 -6.62 -4.20 4.13
N ASN A 5 -7.52 -5.08 3.70
CA ASN A 5 -7.68 -6.40 4.27
C ASN A 5 -7.00 -7.40 3.34
N TYR A 6 -6.07 -8.18 3.87
CA TYR A 6 -5.33 -9.18 3.13
C TYR A 6 -5.43 -10.53 3.83
N ALA A 7 -5.84 -11.57 3.10
CA ALA A 7 -6.14 -12.89 3.64
C ALA A 7 -7.15 -12.83 4.81
N SER A 8 -7.02 -13.76 5.76
CA SER A 8 -7.75 -13.79 7.03
C SER A 8 -7.00 -13.05 8.15
N ALA A 9 -6.25 -11.99 7.82
CA ALA A 9 -5.52 -11.22 8.82
C ALA A 9 -6.47 -10.73 9.93
N ASN A 10 -6.02 -10.82 11.18
CA ASN A 10 -6.85 -10.51 12.35
C ASN A 10 -7.23 -9.02 12.45
N ALA A 11 -6.51 -8.13 11.76
CA ALA A 11 -6.77 -6.70 11.75
C ALA A 11 -6.59 -6.09 10.35
N PRO A 12 -7.44 -5.14 9.94
CA PRO A 12 -7.25 -4.36 8.72
C PRO A 12 -6.01 -3.45 8.83
N ILE A 13 -5.22 -3.38 7.76
CA ILE A 13 -4.04 -2.52 7.69
C ILE A 13 -4.49 -1.12 7.31
N GLN A 14 -4.23 -0.16 8.20
CA GLN A 14 -4.66 1.23 8.04
C GLN A 14 -3.66 2.03 7.22
N MET A 15 -4.15 2.82 6.26
CA MET A 15 -3.34 3.71 5.43
C MET A 15 -4.11 4.98 5.08
N ASP A 16 -3.40 6.06 4.76
CA ASP A 16 -4.02 7.23 4.16
C ASP A 16 -4.72 6.88 2.84
N ASP A 17 -5.94 7.38 2.62
CA ASP A 17 -6.73 7.06 1.43
C ASP A 17 -6.00 7.39 0.13
N ARG A 18 -5.20 8.47 0.14
CA ARG A 18 -4.33 8.81 -0.99
C ARG A 18 -3.36 7.70 -1.28
N VAL A 19 -2.58 7.25 -0.30
CA VAL A 19 -1.60 6.18 -0.49
C VAL A 19 -2.32 4.88 -0.89
N LEU A 20 -3.41 4.54 -0.20
CA LEU A 20 -4.18 3.33 -0.47
C LEU A 20 -4.79 3.30 -1.88
N ALA A 21 -5.25 4.43 -2.42
CA ALA A 21 -5.77 4.52 -3.77
C ALA A 21 -4.70 4.16 -4.82
N HIS A 22 -3.47 4.62 -4.63
CA HIS A 22 -2.35 4.31 -5.52
C HIS A 22 -1.91 2.86 -5.36
N VAL A 23 -1.76 2.38 -4.12
CA VAL A 23 -1.47 0.96 -3.84
C VAL A 23 -2.50 0.06 -4.50
N ARG A 24 -3.80 0.36 -4.36
CA ARG A 24 -4.89 -0.36 -5.02
C ARG A 24 -4.70 -0.43 -6.53
N ALA A 25 -4.38 0.68 -7.19
CA ALA A 25 -4.18 0.71 -8.63
C ALA A 25 -3.01 -0.19 -9.07
N ILE A 26 -1.88 -0.15 -8.35
CA ILE A 26 -0.71 -1.00 -8.62
C ILE A 26 -1.03 -2.48 -8.38
N VAL A 27 -1.61 -2.81 -7.22
CA VAL A 27 -1.98 -4.18 -6.86
C VAL A 27 -2.93 -4.77 -7.89
N VAL A 28 -4.01 -4.06 -8.24
CA VAL A 28 -4.98 -4.54 -9.23
C VAL A 28 -4.32 -4.75 -10.60
N THR A 29 -3.45 -3.83 -11.02
CA THR A 29 -2.76 -3.93 -12.31
C THR A 29 -1.85 -5.17 -12.37
N LYS A 30 -1.01 -5.37 -11.35
CA LYS A 30 -0.05 -6.48 -11.32
C LYS A 30 -0.75 -7.83 -11.15
N LEU A 31 -1.70 -7.94 -10.22
CA LEU A 31 -2.41 -9.21 -9.98
C LEU A 31 -3.29 -9.62 -11.17
N ARG A 32 -3.85 -8.69 -11.94
CA ARG A 32 -4.55 -9.00 -13.22
C ARG A 32 -3.61 -9.61 -14.28
N ARG A 33 -2.31 -9.36 -14.20
CA ARG A 33 -1.29 -9.94 -15.07
C ARG A 33 -0.67 -11.22 -14.49
N GLY A 34 -1.16 -11.69 -13.33
CA GLY A 34 -0.56 -12.81 -12.60
C GLY A 34 0.80 -12.48 -11.96
N GLU A 35 1.16 -11.19 -11.89
CA GLU A 35 2.43 -10.75 -11.32
C GLU A 35 2.31 -10.61 -9.80
N SER A 36 2.83 -11.59 -9.08
CA SER A 36 2.94 -11.52 -7.62
C SER A 36 4.16 -10.72 -7.21
N PHE A 37 4.06 -9.98 -6.11
CA PHE A 37 5.11 -9.06 -5.67
C PHE A 37 5.04 -8.80 -4.17
N ALA A 38 6.15 -8.35 -3.59
CA ALA A 38 6.18 -7.91 -2.19
C ALA A 38 5.66 -6.48 -2.04
N LEU A 39 4.90 -6.20 -0.99
CA LEU A 39 4.47 -4.87 -0.58
C LEU A 39 5.00 -4.61 0.84
N THR A 40 5.97 -3.72 0.97
CA THR A 40 6.57 -3.34 2.25
C THR A 40 6.02 -2.00 2.71
N MET A 41 5.61 -1.92 3.97
CA MET A 41 4.88 -0.79 4.54
C MET A 41 5.42 -0.45 5.93
N PRO A 42 5.37 0.83 6.34
CA PRO A 42 5.80 1.21 7.68
C PRO A 42 4.79 0.71 8.73
N GLU A 43 5.33 0.31 9.89
CA GLU A 43 4.59 -0.02 11.10
C GLU A 43 5.01 0.95 12.24
N ARG A 44 4.47 0.75 13.44
CA ARG A 44 4.81 1.52 14.64
C ARG A 44 6.30 1.37 14.99
N ASP A 45 6.83 2.39 15.66
CA ASP A 45 8.19 2.40 16.21
C ASP A 45 9.32 2.16 15.18
N GLY A 46 9.06 2.50 13.92
CA GLY A 46 10.03 2.34 12.82
C GLY A 46 10.16 0.90 12.31
N ALA A 47 9.32 -0.01 12.78
CA ALA A 47 9.20 -1.34 12.20
C ALA A 47 8.59 -1.28 10.79
N THR A 48 8.75 -2.36 10.03
CA THR A 48 8.19 -2.50 8.68
C THR A 48 7.55 -3.87 8.54
N GLU A 49 6.37 -3.92 7.94
CA GLU A 49 5.70 -5.16 7.57
C GLU A 49 5.81 -5.38 6.06
N THR A 50 5.98 -6.63 5.62
CA THR A 50 5.98 -6.99 4.20
C THR A 50 4.93 -8.05 3.90
N LEU A 51 4.00 -7.72 3.01
CA LEU A 51 3.01 -8.66 2.49
C LEU A 51 3.47 -9.24 1.16
N TRP A 52 3.27 -10.56 0.98
CA TRP A 52 3.39 -11.18 -0.34
C TRP A 52 2.06 -11.09 -1.07
N MET A 53 1.94 -10.24 -2.08
CA MET A 53 0.70 -10.03 -2.83
C MET A 53 0.55 -11.09 -3.93
N HIS A 54 -0.54 -11.86 -3.90
CA HIS A 54 -0.83 -12.93 -4.87
C HIS A 54 -2.34 -12.99 -5.18
N ALA A 55 -2.70 -13.27 -6.44
CA ALA A 55 -4.08 -13.21 -6.94
C ALA A 55 -5.02 -14.28 -6.35
N SER A 56 -4.47 -15.36 -5.78
CA SER A 56 -5.25 -16.41 -5.11
C SER A 56 -5.63 -16.07 -3.67
N VAL A 57 -5.14 -14.96 -3.12
CA VAL A 57 -5.40 -14.57 -1.74
C VAL A 57 -6.51 -13.51 -1.72
N PRO A 58 -7.59 -13.71 -0.95
CA PRO A 58 -8.63 -12.71 -0.81
C PRO A 58 -8.07 -11.38 -0.33
N LEU A 59 -8.47 -10.31 -1.01
CA LEU A 59 -8.03 -8.94 -0.70
C LEU A 59 -9.19 -7.98 -0.84
N ARG A 60 -9.23 -6.95 0.01
CA ARG A 60 -10.26 -5.91 -0.02
C ARG A 60 -9.65 -4.56 0.31
N PHE A 61 -9.94 -3.58 -0.53
CA PHE A 61 -9.64 -2.18 -0.29
C PHE A 61 -10.90 -1.47 0.18
N HIS A 62 -10.81 -0.74 1.28
CA HIS A 62 -11.82 0.19 1.73
C HIS A 62 -11.21 1.59 1.76
N LEU A 63 -11.80 2.53 1.03
CA LEU A 63 -11.40 3.93 1.06
C LEU A 63 -12.57 4.73 1.64
N ASP A 64 -12.29 5.63 2.57
CA ASP A 64 -13.33 6.48 3.16
C ASP A 64 -13.72 7.63 2.22
N THR A 65 -12.78 8.01 1.34
CA THR A 65 -12.89 9.16 0.45
C THR A 65 -12.51 8.77 -0.96
N ASP A 66 -13.11 9.45 -1.94
CA ASP A 66 -12.64 9.35 -3.31
C ASP A 66 -11.36 10.18 -3.47
N VAL A 67 -10.34 9.58 -4.09
CA VAL A 67 -9.02 10.22 -4.24
C VAL A 67 -8.56 10.11 -5.68
N SER A 68 -8.29 11.26 -6.29
CA SER A 68 -7.68 11.36 -7.61
C SER A 68 -6.27 10.75 -7.59
N LEU A 69 -5.98 9.94 -8.60
CA LEU A 69 -4.67 9.33 -8.76
C LEU A 69 -3.68 10.32 -9.37
N ASP A 70 -2.49 10.35 -8.79
CA ASP A 70 -1.32 11.07 -9.28
C ASP A 70 -0.54 10.14 -10.23
N HIS A 71 -0.51 10.52 -11.51
CA HIS A 71 0.12 9.74 -12.56
C HIS A 71 1.63 9.59 -12.39
N GLU A 72 2.30 10.59 -11.83
CA GLU A 72 3.75 10.54 -11.60
C GLU A 72 4.05 9.53 -10.49
N LEU A 73 3.33 9.63 -9.37
CA LEU A 73 3.46 8.69 -8.26
C LEU A 73 3.13 7.25 -8.70
N LEU A 74 2.07 7.04 -9.50
CA LEU A 74 1.75 5.71 -10.04
C LEU A 74 2.92 5.14 -10.86
N THR A 75 3.56 5.96 -11.68
CA THR A 75 4.70 5.54 -12.51
C THR A 75 5.87 5.10 -11.63
N VAL A 76 6.20 5.89 -10.60
CA VAL A 76 7.26 5.54 -9.64
C VAL A 76 6.92 4.26 -8.88
N MET A 77 5.70 4.13 -8.35
CA MET A 77 5.27 2.95 -7.60
C MET A 77 5.24 1.69 -8.48
N MET A 78 4.83 1.80 -9.75
CA MET A 78 4.83 0.66 -10.67
C MET A 78 6.25 0.16 -10.96
N ASN A 79 7.20 1.09 -11.12
CA ASN A 79 8.61 0.76 -11.34
C ASN A 79 9.20 0.05 -10.11
N GLU A 80 8.95 0.55 -8.91
CA GLU A 80 9.37 -0.12 -7.66
C GLU A 80 8.75 -1.51 -7.53
N ALA A 81 7.42 -1.62 -7.71
CA ALA A 81 6.68 -2.87 -7.62
C ALA A 81 7.14 -3.94 -8.61
N SER A 82 7.80 -3.54 -9.70
CA SER A 82 8.35 -4.45 -10.72
C SER A 82 9.82 -4.79 -10.49
N SER A 83 10.44 -4.26 -9.42
CA SER A 83 11.79 -4.61 -8.99
C SER A 83 11.81 -5.85 -8.09
N THR A 84 13.00 -6.39 -7.85
CA THR A 84 13.22 -7.52 -6.93
C THR A 84 12.76 -7.25 -5.50
N ARG A 85 12.75 -5.97 -5.07
CA ARG A 85 12.32 -5.57 -3.71
C ARG A 85 10.80 -5.45 -3.58
N GLY A 86 10.07 -5.43 -4.70
CA GLY A 86 8.65 -5.12 -4.72
C GLY A 86 8.37 -3.64 -4.41
N LEU A 87 7.14 -3.35 -4.02
CA LEU A 87 6.68 -2.00 -3.69
C LEU A 87 7.04 -1.67 -2.23
N ASP A 88 8.16 -0.97 -2.04
CA ASP A 88 8.62 -0.57 -0.70
C ASP A 88 8.24 0.89 -0.39
N LEU A 89 7.18 1.07 0.39
CA LEU A 89 6.69 2.38 0.81
C LEU A 89 7.60 3.08 1.83
N THR A 90 8.56 2.36 2.40
CA THR A 90 9.52 2.88 3.40
C THR A 90 10.85 3.29 2.76
N GLY A 91 11.05 2.91 1.50
CA GLY A 91 12.23 3.27 0.73
C GLY A 91 12.36 4.79 0.51
N PRO A 92 13.58 5.30 0.32
CA PRO A 92 13.86 6.74 0.25
C PRO A 92 13.11 7.47 -0.87
N ARG A 93 12.71 6.74 -1.93
CA ARG A 93 11.92 7.30 -3.04
C ARG A 93 10.46 7.56 -2.65
N LEU A 94 9.85 6.65 -1.89
CA LEU A 94 8.40 6.68 -1.62
C LEU A 94 8.07 7.19 -0.22
N ALA A 95 8.96 7.04 0.76
CA ALA A 95 8.74 7.49 2.13
C ALA A 95 8.32 8.98 2.24
N PRO A 96 8.94 9.94 1.52
CA PRO A 96 8.49 11.34 1.57
C PRO A 96 7.06 11.52 1.04
N GLN A 97 6.68 10.75 0.02
CA GLN A 97 5.40 10.86 -0.66
C GLN A 97 4.26 10.23 0.16
N VAL A 98 4.59 9.19 0.93
CA VAL A 98 3.71 8.53 1.90
C VAL A 98 3.56 9.38 3.17
N ALA A 99 4.65 9.96 3.68
CA ALA A 99 4.62 10.79 4.89
C ALA A 99 4.00 12.18 4.70
N SER A 100 4.00 12.72 3.46
CA SER A 100 3.40 14.03 3.15
C SER A 100 1.87 14.06 3.22
N GLY A 101 1.21 12.91 3.49
CA GLY A 101 -0.23 12.84 3.77
C GLY A 101 -0.66 13.20 5.20
N ARG A 102 0.29 13.49 6.12
CA ARG A 102 0.09 13.61 7.60
C ARG A 102 -1.17 14.39 8.04
N HIS A 103 -1.93 13.96 9.06
CA HIS A 103 -1.46 13.59 10.40
C HIS A 103 -2.50 12.82 11.27
N LEU A 104 -2.01 11.82 12.01
CA LEU A 104 -2.41 11.27 13.33
C LEU A 104 -3.84 10.68 13.54
N LYS A 105 -3.88 9.38 13.85
CA LYS A 105 -4.45 8.91 15.12
C LYS A 105 -3.88 7.57 15.57
N ALA A 106 -3.15 7.62 16.69
CA ALA A 106 -3.20 6.54 17.65
C ALA A 106 -4.66 6.44 18.14
N MET A 107 -5.35 5.37 17.77
CA MET A 107 -6.51 4.88 18.52
C MET A 107 -6.03 3.68 19.31
N THR A 108 -5.50 3.97 20.49
CA THR A 108 -5.48 3.01 21.59
C THR A 108 -6.85 3.09 22.24
N ALA A 109 -7.48 1.93 22.46
CA ALA A 109 -8.66 1.78 23.29
C ALA A 109 -8.37 2.11 24.76
#